data_AF-A0AA42MXE2-F1
#
_entry.id   AF-A0AA42MXE2-F1
#
_cell.length_a   1.000
_cell.length_b   1.000
_cell.length_c   1.000
_cell.angle_alpha   90.00
_cell.angle_beta   90.00
_cell.angle_gamma   90.00
#
_symmetry.space_group_name_H-M   'P 1'
#
loop_
_entity.id
_entity.type
_entity.pdbx_description
1 polymer ?
#
loop_
_entity_poly.entity_id
_entity_poly.type
_entity_poly.pdbx_seq_one_letter_code
_entity_poly.pdbx_strand_id
1 'polypeptide(L)'
;MVMLSGARFGISKTLPLVLGIAFGVAVQLFAIGIGLNQVFLALPQLQFILSLIGTAYILWLAWKIASSGPLNIELEQKPSMGFLQGALFQWVNPKA
;
A
#
# COMPACT_ATOMS: atom_id res chain seq x y z
N MET A 1 8.46 6.73 -1.66
CA MET A 1 7.62 7.51 -0.72
C MET A 1 8.41 8.07 0.45
N VAL A 2 9.15 7.26 1.21
CA VAL A 2 9.99 7.75 2.33
C VAL A 2 10.99 8.83 1.90
N MET A 3 11.69 8.63 0.77
CA MET A 3 12.63 9.63 0.22
C MET A 3 11.95 10.97 -0.12
N LEU A 4 10.77 10.93 -0.75
CA LEU A 4 9.98 12.12 -1.09
C LEU A 4 9.43 12.82 0.17
N SER A 5 9.02 12.06 1.18
CA SER A 5 8.58 12.60 2.48
C SER A 5 9.74 13.26 3.22
N GLY A 6 10.91 12.63 3.23
CA GLY A 6 12.13 13.18 3.83
C GLY A 6 12.56 14.49 3.16
N ALA A 7 12.51 14.54 1.82
CA ALA A 7 12.84 15.73 1.06
C ALA A 7 11.83 16.89 1.23
N ARG A 8 10.53 16.61 1.42
CA ARG A 8 9.48 17.63 1.54
C ARG A 8 9.17 18.08 2.97
N PHE A 9 9.27 17.19 3.96
CA PHE A 9 8.80 17.42 5.33
C PHE A 9 9.89 17.25 6.41
N GLY A 10 11.10 16.83 6.02
CA GLY A 10 12.21 16.57 6.92
C GLY A 10 12.15 15.21 7.61
N ILE A 11 13.26 14.85 8.26
CA ILE A 11 13.46 13.52 8.87
C ILE A 11 12.49 13.30 10.05
N SER A 12 12.33 14.30 10.92
CA SER A 12 11.47 14.22 12.12
C SER A 12 10.02 13.87 11.75
N LYS A 13 9.44 14.53 10.72
CA LYS A 13 8.08 14.25 10.26
C LYS A 13 7.95 12.96 9.45
N THR A 14 9.06 12.41 8.97
CA THR A 14 9.10 11.14 8.21
C THR A 14 9.30 9.93 9.13
N LEU A 15 9.80 10.12 10.36
CA LEU A 15 10.03 9.03 11.30
C LEU A 15 8.76 8.24 11.66
N PRO A 16 7.59 8.87 11.93
CA PRO A 16 6.36 8.12 12.15
C PRO A 16 5.97 7.24 10.98
N LEU A 17 6.17 7.70 9.73
CA LEU A 17 5.92 6.90 8.52
C LEU A 17 6.79 5.66 8.47
N VAL A 18 8.10 5.80 8.75
CA VAL A 18 9.05 4.67 8.75
C VAL A 18 8.69 3.65 9.83
N LEU A 19 8.37 4.10 11.04
CA LEU A 19 7.91 3.22 12.12
C LEU A 19 6.61 2.52 11.77
N GLY A 20 5.69 3.22 11.10
CA GLY A 20 4.45 2.64 10.58
C GLY A 20 4.74 1.49 9.63
N ILE A 21 5.61 1.70 8.65
CA ILE A 21 6.00 0.66 7.68
C ILE A 21 6.59 -0.56 8.40
N ALA A 22 7.54 -0.34 9.32
CA ALA A 22 8.17 -1.42 10.08
C ALA A 22 7.14 -2.24 10.89
N PHE A 23 6.20 -1.55 11.53
CA PHE A 23 5.10 -2.20 12.26
C PHE A 23 4.18 -3.00 11.33
N GLY A 24 3.80 -2.43 10.18
CA GLY A 24 2.99 -3.13 9.17
C GLY A 24 3.64 -4.45 8.74
N VAL A 25 4.94 -4.42 8.46
CA VAL A 25 5.72 -5.61 8.07
C VAL A 25 5.74 -6.63 9.20
N ALA A 26 5.96 -6.19 10.45
CA ALA A 26 5.96 -7.10 11.60
C ALA A 26 4.60 -7.80 11.76
N VAL A 27 3.48 -7.08 11.61
CA VAL A 27 2.14 -7.65 11.68
C VAL A 27 1.88 -8.63 10.53
N GLN A 28 2.33 -8.31 9.31
CA GLN A 28 2.20 -9.21 8.16
C GLN A 28 2.98 -10.51 8.38
N LEU A 29 4.24 -10.41 8.80
CA LEU A 29 5.07 -11.58 9.12
C LEU A 29 4.47 -12.41 10.25
N PHE A 30 3.93 -11.75 11.27
CA PHE A 30 3.22 -12.41 12.36
C PHE A 30 1.99 -13.18 11.85
N ALA A 31 1.15 -12.54 11.01
CA ALA A 31 -0.03 -13.16 10.42
C ALA A 31 0.34 -14.40 9.57
N ILE A 32 1.40 -14.31 8.77
CA ILE A 32 1.94 -15.44 8.02
C ILE A 32 2.42 -16.54 8.97
N GLY A 33 3.16 -16.17 10.02
CA GLY A 33 3.73 -17.08 11.01
C GLY A 33 2.69 -17.85 11.83
N ILE A 34 1.52 -17.26 12.12
CA ILE A 34 0.41 -17.94 12.81
C ILE A 34 -0.45 -18.80 11.88
N GLY A 35 -0.11 -18.86 10.58
CA GLY A 35 -0.74 -19.81 9.66
C GLY A 35 -1.69 -19.19 8.63
N LEU A 36 -1.65 -17.88 8.38
CA LEU A 36 -2.40 -17.28 7.26
C LEU A 36 -2.08 -17.98 5.93
N ASN A 37 -0.83 -18.42 5.74
CA ASN A 37 -0.42 -19.18 4.55
C ASN A 37 -1.18 -20.52 4.41
N GLN A 38 -1.59 -21.14 5.52
CA GLN A 38 -2.33 -22.40 5.50
C GLN A 38 -3.72 -22.23 4.89
N VAL A 39 -4.34 -21.06 5.01
CA VAL A 39 -5.63 -20.74 4.37
C VAL A 39 -5.50 -20.80 2.85
N PHE A 40 -4.42 -20.23 2.31
CA PHE A 40 -4.16 -20.25 0.87
C PHE A 40 -3.81 -21.63 0.34
N LEU A 41 -3.11 -22.46 1.13
CA LEU A 41 -2.84 -23.85 0.78
C LEU A 41 -4.11 -24.71 0.82
N ALA A 42 -5.01 -24.47 1.77
CA ALA A 42 -6.29 -25.18 1.88
C ALA A 42 -7.28 -24.78 0.77
N LEU A 43 -7.25 -23.52 0.33
CA LEU A 43 -8.15 -22.96 -0.68
C LEU A 43 -7.33 -22.36 -1.84
N PRO A 44 -6.70 -23.18 -2.70
CA PRO A 44 -5.87 -22.67 -3.79
C PRO A 44 -6.63 -21.79 -4.79
N GLN A 45 -7.95 -22.00 -4.90
CA GLN A 45 -8.85 -21.16 -5.71
C GLN A 45 -8.92 -19.71 -5.21
N LEU A 46 -8.74 -19.47 -3.89
CA LEU A 46 -8.78 -18.14 -3.30
C LEU A 46 -7.69 -17.25 -3.90
N GLN A 47 -6.48 -17.78 -4.05
CA GLN A 47 -5.36 -17.06 -4.65
C GLN A 47 -5.66 -16.68 -6.10
N PHE A 48 -6.22 -17.61 -6.90
CA PHE A 48 -6.59 -17.34 -8.28
C PHE A 48 -7.69 -16.27 -8.38
N ILE A 49 -8.74 -16.35 -7.55
CA ILE A 49 -9.84 -15.37 -7.53
C ILE A 49 -9.31 -13.99 -7.13
N LEU A 50 -8.46 -13.90 -6.10
CA LEU A 50 -7.83 -12.65 -5.69
C LEU A 50 -6.97 -12.05 -6.80
N SER A 51 -6.18 -12.88 -7.51
CA SER A 51 -5.40 -12.42 -8.66
C SER A 51 -6.29 -11.89 -9.80
N LEU A 52 -7.42 -12.54 -10.06
CA LEU A 52 -8.37 -12.10 -11.08
C LEU A 52 -9.02 -10.76 -10.71
N ILE A 53 -9.46 -10.61 -9.46
CA ILE A 53 -10.03 -9.36 -8.93
C ILE A 53 -8.99 -8.24 -8.98
N GLY A 54 -7.77 -8.50 -8.52
CA GLY A 54 -6.68 -7.52 -8.55
C GLY A 54 -6.33 -7.07 -9.97
N THR A 55 -6.30 -8.02 -10.91
CA THR A 55 -6.07 -7.71 -12.34
C THR A 55 -7.18 -6.84 -12.91
N ALA A 56 -8.44 -7.21 -12.67
CA ALA A 56 -9.60 -6.42 -13.11
C ALA A 56 -9.57 -5.00 -12.52
N TYR A 57 -9.21 -4.86 -11.24
CA TYR A 57 -9.08 -3.58 -10.57
C TYR A 57 -7.96 -2.71 -11.18
N ILE A 58 -6.78 -3.29 -11.46
CA ILE A 58 -5.68 -2.55 -12.09
C ILE A 58 -6.06 -2.12 -13.52
N LEU A 59 -6.71 -3.00 -14.31
CA LEU A 59 -7.20 -2.65 -15.65
C LEU A 59 -8.21 -1.50 -15.59
N TRP A 60 -9.14 -1.55 -14.63
CA TRP A 60 -10.07 -0.47 -14.39
C TRP A 60 -9.37 0.84 -14.00
N LEU A 61 -8.38 0.78 -13.11
CA LEU A 61 -7.60 1.94 -12.70
C LEU A 61 -6.82 2.54 -13.88
N ALA A 62 -6.20 1.69 -14.70
CA ALA A 62 -5.49 2.09 -15.90
C ALA A 62 -6.43 2.78 -16.90
N TRP A 63 -7.63 2.22 -17.14
CA TRP A 63 -8.65 2.84 -17.97
C TRP A 63 -9.08 4.21 -17.43
N LYS A 64 -9.29 4.31 -16.11
CA LYS A 64 -9.67 5.57 -15.44
C LYS A 64 -8.60 6.64 -15.59
N ILE A 65 -7.32 6.28 -15.46
CA ILE A 65 -6.20 7.21 -15.66
C ILE A 65 -6.09 7.61 -17.14
N ALA A 66 -6.18 6.65 -18.06
CA ALA A 66 -6.11 6.91 -19.50
C ALA A 66 -7.28 7.79 -20.00
N SER A 67 -8.44 7.68 -19.37
CA SER A 67 -9.64 8.47 -19.68
C SER A 67 -9.74 9.77 -18.85
N SER A 68 -8.76 10.05 -17.99
CA SER A 68 -8.77 11.28 -17.19
C SER A 68 -8.38 12.49 -18.05
N GLY A 69 -9.14 13.58 -17.93
CA GLY A 69 -8.81 14.86 -18.55
C GLY A 69 -7.55 15.48 -17.94
N PRO A 70 -7.14 16.69 -18.39
CA PRO A 70 -5.95 17.36 -17.89
C PRO A 70 -5.98 17.48 -16.36
N LEU A 71 -4.87 17.06 -15.73
CA LEU A 71 -4.66 17.17 -14.29
C LEU A 71 -4.61 18.65 -13.90
N ASN A 72 -5.68 19.14 -13.25
CA ASN A 72 -5.59 20.37 -12.47
C ASN A 72 -4.78 20.07 -11.21
N ILE A 73 -3.49 20.38 -11.27
CA ILE A 73 -2.60 20.31 -10.11
C ILE A 73 -2.86 21.56 -9.27
N GLU A 74 -3.93 21.55 -8.47
CA GLU A 74 -3.95 22.42 -7.30
C GLU A 74 -2.85 21.93 -6.35
N LEU A 75 -1.91 22.83 -6.03
CA LEU A 75 -0.89 22.60 -5.02
C LEU A 75 -1.55 22.60 -3.63
N GLU A 76 -2.42 21.63 -3.36
CA GLU A 76 -2.85 21.35 -2.00
C GLU A 76 -1.62 20.99 -1.18
N GLN A 77 -1.42 21.71 -0.08
CA GLN A 77 -0.46 21.34 0.96
C GLN A 77 -0.96 20.07 1.66
N LYS A 78 -0.77 18.92 1.01
CA LYS A 78 -1.09 17.64 1.62
C LYS A 78 -0.23 17.43 2.87
N PRO A 79 -0.83 17.04 4.01
CA PRO A 79 -0.08 16.79 5.23
C PRO A 79 0.93 15.64 5.03
N SER A 80 2.01 15.66 5.81
CA SER A 80 2.99 14.58 5.83
C SER A 80 2.31 13.26 6.20
N MET A 81 2.65 12.18 5.50
CA MET A 81 2.12 10.86 5.84
C MET A 81 2.60 10.44 7.25
N GLY A 82 1.67 9.95 8.06
CA GLY A 82 1.91 9.50 9.43
C GLY A 82 2.05 7.99 9.57
N PHE A 83 2.13 7.53 10.82
CA PHE A 83 2.30 6.13 11.19
C PHE A 83 1.26 5.20 10.57
N LEU A 84 -0.02 5.53 10.70
CA LEU A 84 -1.10 4.67 10.21
C LEU A 84 -1.05 4.48 8.70
N GLN A 85 -0.74 5.55 7.96
CA GLN A 85 -0.57 5.48 6.51
C GLN A 85 0.64 4.62 6.15
N GLY A 86 1.75 4.73 6.88
CA GLY A 86 2.91 3.84 6.72
C GLY A 86 2.59 2.37 6.98
N ALA A 87 1.85 2.08 8.05
CA ALA A 87 1.47 0.72 8.44
C ALA A 87 0.55 0.08 7.41
N LEU A 88 -0.46 0.80 6.94
CA LEU A 88 -1.41 0.30 5.95
C LEU A 88 -0.83 0.24 4.54
N PHE A 89 0.11 1.12 4.19
CA PHE A 89 0.66 1.23 2.84
C PHE A 89 1.16 -0.09 2.27
N GLN A 90 1.83 -0.90 3.09
CA GLN A 90 2.34 -2.19 2.66
C GLN A 90 1.23 -3.21 2.34
N TRP A 91 0.08 -3.15 3.02
CA TRP A 91 -1.07 -4.04 2.76
C TRP A 91 -1.77 -3.71 1.44
N VAL A 92 -1.71 -2.44 1.02
CA VAL A 92 -2.27 -2.00 -0.28
C VAL A 92 -1.27 -2.20 -1.42
N ASN A 93 -0.01 -2.46 -1.11
CA ASN A 93 1.02 -2.69 -2.11
C ASN A 93 0.98 -4.16 -2.57
N PRO A 94 0.50 -4.46 -3.78
CA PRO A 94 0.42 -5.85 -4.27
C PRO A 94 1.79 -6.51 -4.46
N LYS A 95 2.89 -5.75 -4.34
CA LYS A 95 4.27 -6.24 -4.38
C LYS A 95 4.81 -6.70 -3.01
N ALA A 96 4.20 -6.24 -1.93
CA ALA A 96 4.66 -6.53 -0.57
C ALA A 96 4.30 -7.94 -0.09
#